data_AF-A0A7R9H8Q5-F1
#
_entry.id   AF-A0A7R9H8Q5-F1
#
_cell.length_a   1.000
_cell.length_b   1.000
_cell.length_c   1.000
_cell.angle_alpha   90.00
_cell.angle_beta   90.00
_cell.angle_gamma   90.00
#
_symmetry.space_group_name_H-M   'P 1'
#
loop_
_entity.id
_entity.type
_entity.pdbx_description
1 polymer ?
#
loop_
_entity_poly.entity_id
_entity_poly.type
_entity_poly.pdbx_seq_one_letter_code
_entity_poly.pdbx_strand_id
1 'polypeptide(L)'
;MFCYKDLKNTVLLSRPLPPHLKPNGLVWHTIAFSGVGEPRASRRGFPLPNPRSVSAHVHRDGGLHDHTVTLLFVVWGQLLDHDLTFTAETRDPMTLKEPDCCFGLGPRHSNCLAVKLPPQDQFFRNYQQTCMNLLRSLAGVSDDCRLGPRVQINTVTSYIDGSMVYGSNVKMADNLRLLQGGLMRTLPVFKDLGLSNMLPLKLDHPDDGCIRTDKDIYCFLAGDSRGNEQIVLTVLQTMLVRQHNILATQLYNINPHWDDEKLYQESRHILAALLQHITFTEFLPLLLGKNTMQEYKLNPSNESVPLLVSVALCFLVSLLGSIDDVILASTLGVSPLTRFVGSLGSPVKSSVQFISLSRVGDSLVQSTLELFQVVTLSPNLSHKRVASDERLVPIAGPEYG
;
A
#
# COMPACT_ATOMS: atom_id res chain seq x y z
N MET A 1 21.62 -15.81 -0.42
CA MET A 1 21.03 -16.04 0.91
C MET A 1 21.59 -17.36 1.43
N PHE A 2 22.63 -17.33 2.26
CA PHE A 2 23.27 -18.53 2.78
C PHE A 2 22.83 -18.75 4.22
N CYS A 3 22.29 -19.93 4.53
CA CYS A 3 22.12 -20.38 5.91
C CYS A 3 23.38 -21.12 6.33
N TYR A 4 24.16 -20.55 7.23
CA TYR A 4 25.26 -21.25 7.87
C TYR A 4 24.76 -21.85 9.18
N LYS A 5 24.81 -23.18 9.26
CA LYS A 5 24.68 -23.93 10.52
C LYS A 5 26.05 -24.57 10.76
N ASP A 6 26.82 -23.98 11.65
CA ASP A 6 28.06 -24.48 12.24
C ASP A 6 29.03 -25.28 11.33
N LEU A 7 29.95 -24.57 10.67
CA LEU A 7 31.30 -25.09 10.44
C LEU A 7 32.22 -24.39 11.45
N LYS A 8 32.60 -25.12 12.50
CA LYS A 8 33.67 -24.71 13.41
C LYS A 8 34.92 -24.42 12.56
N ASN A 9 35.44 -23.19 12.68
CA ASN A 9 36.63 -22.64 12.03
C ASN A 9 36.48 -22.18 10.58
N THR A 10 35.72 -21.11 10.32
CA THR A 10 36.13 -20.09 9.32
C THR A 10 35.52 -18.74 9.68
N VAL A 11 36.37 -17.72 9.90
CA VAL A 11 35.95 -16.33 10.08
C VAL A 11 35.58 -15.77 8.70
N LEU A 12 34.28 -15.75 8.35
CA LEU A 12 33.74 -14.92 7.27
C LEU A 12 32.35 -14.38 7.67
N LEU A 13 32.25 -13.06 7.69
CA LEU A 13 31.11 -12.25 8.11
C LEU A 13 29.85 -12.52 7.26
N SER A 14 28.75 -12.95 7.88
CA SER A 14 27.40 -12.73 7.36
C SER A 14 26.38 -12.60 8.50
N ARG A 15 25.53 -11.56 8.43
CA ARG A 15 24.53 -11.21 9.44
C ARG A 15 23.32 -12.16 9.36
N PRO A 16 22.74 -12.60 10.49
CA PRO A 16 21.47 -13.33 10.50
C PRO A 16 20.34 -12.47 9.90
N LEU A 17 19.30 -13.12 9.36
CA LEU A 17 18.10 -12.45 8.86
C LEU A 17 17.47 -11.59 9.97
N PRO A 18 17.04 -10.36 9.67
CA PRO A 18 16.29 -9.54 10.62
C PRO A 18 15.04 -10.28 11.10
N PRO A 19 14.66 -10.15 12.39
CA PRO A 19 13.54 -10.89 12.99
C PRO A 19 12.15 -10.61 12.38
N HIS A 20 12.02 -9.58 11.53
CA HIS A 20 10.77 -9.25 10.81
C HIS A 20 10.60 -10.04 9.50
N LEU A 21 11.66 -10.62 8.93
CA LEU A 21 11.56 -11.40 7.70
C LEU A 21 11.29 -12.87 8.03
N LYS A 22 10.03 -13.27 7.93
CA LYS A 22 9.61 -14.66 8.12
C LYS A 22 8.94 -15.21 6.87
N PRO A 23 8.98 -16.54 6.66
CA PRO A 23 8.14 -17.19 5.68
C PRO A 23 6.67 -16.82 5.90
N ASN A 24 5.90 -16.70 4.83
CA ASN A 24 4.44 -16.61 4.93
C ASN A 24 3.93 -17.82 5.73
N GLY A 25 3.08 -17.58 6.72
CA GLY A 25 2.47 -18.66 7.50
C GLY A 25 1.73 -19.64 6.58
N LEU A 26 2.19 -20.88 6.54
CA LEU A 26 1.57 -21.92 5.72
C LEU A 26 0.45 -22.60 6.51
N VAL A 27 -0.79 -22.35 6.12
CA VAL A 27 -1.96 -23.08 6.64
C VAL A 27 -2.10 -24.46 5.96
N TRP A 28 -1.51 -24.62 4.76
CA TRP A 28 -1.54 -25.84 3.96
C TRP A 28 -0.18 -26.13 3.32
N HIS A 29 0.08 -27.39 2.94
CA HIS A 29 1.30 -27.79 2.24
C HIS A 29 1.45 -27.10 0.87
N THR A 30 2.68 -26.69 0.53
CA THR A 30 3.02 -26.14 -0.79
C THR A 30 2.78 -27.16 -1.90
N ILE A 31 1.93 -26.83 -2.87
CA ILE A 31 1.66 -27.68 -4.04
C ILE A 31 2.48 -27.19 -5.23
N ALA A 32 3.53 -27.93 -5.58
CA ALA A 32 4.39 -27.69 -6.74
C ALA A 32 4.44 -28.95 -7.63
N PHE A 33 4.71 -28.80 -8.94
CA PHE A 33 4.76 -29.94 -9.86
C PHE A 33 5.83 -30.98 -9.47
N SER A 34 6.99 -30.52 -9.02
CA SER A 34 8.08 -31.34 -8.48
C SER A 34 8.13 -31.39 -6.96
N GLY A 35 7.16 -30.79 -6.26
CA GLY A 35 7.18 -30.65 -4.79
C GLY A 35 8.25 -29.71 -4.22
N VAL A 36 9.20 -29.22 -5.04
CA VAL A 36 10.33 -28.40 -4.55
C VAL A 36 10.21 -26.95 -4.98
N GLY A 37 9.90 -26.67 -6.24
CA GLY A 37 9.95 -25.27 -6.68
C GLY A 37 9.43 -24.98 -8.07
N GLU A 38 8.93 -25.95 -8.83
CA GLU A 38 8.33 -25.64 -10.14
C GLU A 38 6.86 -25.24 -9.99
N PRO A 39 6.35 -24.30 -10.82
CA PRO A 39 4.94 -24.01 -10.90
C PRO A 39 4.11 -25.29 -11.07
N ARG A 40 2.92 -25.29 -10.48
CA ARG A 40 2.04 -26.46 -10.50
C ARG A 40 1.63 -26.83 -11.93
N ALA A 41 1.58 -28.13 -12.21
CA ALA A 41 0.89 -28.69 -13.38
C ALA A 41 -0.48 -29.28 -13.01
N SER A 42 -1.27 -29.66 -14.01
CA SER A 42 -2.52 -30.38 -13.80
C SER A 42 -2.30 -31.74 -13.10
N ARG A 43 -3.36 -32.33 -12.53
CA ARG A 43 -3.29 -33.66 -11.89
C ARG A 43 -2.80 -34.78 -12.83
N ARG A 44 -2.92 -34.59 -14.15
CA ARG A 44 -2.48 -35.53 -15.19
C ARG A 44 -1.11 -35.16 -15.79
N GLY A 45 -0.41 -34.16 -15.25
CA GLY A 45 0.90 -33.70 -15.73
C GLY A 45 0.87 -32.73 -16.91
N PHE A 46 -0.30 -32.41 -17.46
CA PHE A 46 -0.43 -31.39 -18.51
C PHE A 46 -0.25 -29.96 -17.96
N PRO A 47 0.21 -29.00 -18.78
CA PRO A 47 0.24 -27.58 -18.42
C PRO A 47 -1.13 -27.07 -17.98
N LEU A 48 -1.13 -26.12 -17.03
CA LEU A 48 -2.36 -25.40 -16.66
C LEU A 48 -2.75 -24.41 -17.77
N PRO A 49 -4.04 -24.04 -17.85
CA PRO A 49 -4.49 -23.00 -18.77
C PRO A 49 -3.69 -21.72 -18.60
N ASN A 50 -3.46 -21.03 -19.72
CA ASN A 50 -2.79 -19.73 -19.69
C ASN A 50 -3.59 -18.74 -18.83
N PRO A 51 -2.97 -18.04 -17.85
CA PRO A 51 -3.69 -17.16 -16.94
C PRO A 51 -4.38 -15.99 -17.65
N ARG A 52 -3.81 -15.47 -18.74
CA ARG A 52 -4.47 -14.43 -19.55
C ARG A 52 -5.72 -14.98 -20.25
N SER A 53 -5.64 -16.18 -20.81
CA SER A 53 -6.81 -16.82 -21.41
C SER A 53 -7.92 -17.03 -20.37
N VAL A 54 -7.58 -17.44 -19.15
CA VAL A 54 -8.55 -17.56 -18.05
C VAL A 54 -9.13 -16.20 -17.68
N SER A 55 -8.30 -15.18 -17.51
CA SER A 55 -8.73 -13.80 -17.25
C SER A 55 -9.75 -13.31 -18.29
N ALA A 56 -9.44 -13.41 -19.58
CA ALA A 56 -10.30 -12.94 -20.66
C ALA A 56 -11.65 -13.68 -20.77
N HIS A 57 -11.72 -14.96 -20.37
CA HIS A 57 -12.94 -15.76 -20.51
C HIS A 57 -13.78 -15.83 -19.23
N VAL A 58 -13.15 -15.77 -18.06
CA VAL A 58 -13.79 -15.97 -16.74
C VAL A 58 -14.04 -14.66 -16.00
N HIS A 59 -13.09 -13.72 -16.04
CA HIS A 59 -13.14 -12.46 -15.28
C HIS A 59 -13.58 -11.32 -16.20
N ARG A 60 -14.79 -11.42 -16.75
CA ARG A 60 -15.35 -10.35 -17.57
C ARG A 60 -15.82 -9.21 -16.69
N ASP A 61 -15.55 -7.99 -17.10
CA ASP A 61 -16.15 -6.83 -16.47
C ASP A 61 -17.63 -6.72 -16.87
N GLY A 62 -18.49 -6.67 -15.85
CA GLY A 62 -19.93 -6.52 -15.99
C GLY A 62 -20.43 -5.11 -15.68
N GLY A 63 -19.54 -4.19 -15.27
CA GLY A 63 -19.91 -2.82 -14.84
C GLY A 63 -20.90 -2.79 -13.68
N LEU A 64 -20.93 -3.85 -12.86
CA LEU A 64 -21.87 -3.97 -11.74
C LEU A 64 -21.37 -3.13 -10.57
N HIS A 65 -22.23 -2.27 -10.05
CA HIS A 65 -21.93 -1.44 -8.89
C HIS A 65 -22.61 -2.01 -7.66
N ASP A 66 -21.88 -2.08 -6.55
CA ASP A 66 -22.46 -2.41 -5.27
C ASP A 66 -23.08 -1.15 -4.64
N HIS A 67 -24.33 -1.25 -4.17
CA HIS A 67 -25.05 -0.13 -3.54
C HIS A 67 -25.01 -0.15 -2.01
N THR A 68 -24.37 -1.16 -1.42
CA THR A 68 -24.30 -1.39 0.03
C THR A 68 -22.97 -0.96 0.64
N VAL A 69 -21.89 -0.91 -0.15
CA VAL A 69 -20.56 -0.49 0.30
C VAL A 69 -20.05 0.72 -0.50
N THR A 70 -19.26 1.56 0.17
CA THR A 70 -18.59 2.69 -0.49
C THR A 70 -17.21 2.27 -1.01
N LEU A 71 -16.59 3.11 -1.85
CA LEU A 71 -15.21 2.89 -2.31
C LEU A 71 -14.22 2.73 -1.14
N LEU A 72 -14.49 3.40 0.00
CA LEU A 72 -13.67 3.28 1.20
C LEU A 72 -13.56 1.84 1.70
N PHE A 73 -14.60 1.02 1.53
CA PHE A 73 -14.56 -0.40 1.93
C PHE A 73 -13.46 -1.15 1.17
N VAL A 74 -13.39 -0.98 -0.16
CA VAL A 74 -12.39 -1.65 -1.00
C VAL A 74 -10.99 -1.17 -0.67
N VAL A 75 -10.81 0.15 -0.54
CA VAL A 75 -9.50 0.75 -0.28
C VAL A 75 -9.04 0.47 1.15
N TRP A 76 -9.94 0.38 2.14
CA TRP A 76 -9.59 -0.06 3.49
C TRP A 76 -9.04 -1.49 3.49
N GLY A 77 -9.65 -2.38 2.70
CA GLY A 77 -9.16 -3.73 2.53
C GLY A 77 -7.76 -3.79 1.90
N GLN A 78 -7.48 -2.96 0.89
CA GLN A 78 -6.13 -2.83 0.32
C GLN A 78 -5.12 -2.25 1.33
N LEU A 79 -5.52 -1.20 2.05
CA LEU A 79 -4.69 -0.60 3.10
C LEU A 79 -4.32 -1.62 4.19
N LEU A 80 -5.28 -2.46 4.60
CA LEU A 80 -5.08 -3.53 5.58
C LEU A 80 -4.18 -4.64 5.03
N ASP A 81 -4.33 -5.02 3.75
CA ASP A 81 -3.39 -5.95 3.10
C ASP A 81 -1.95 -5.44 3.18
N HIS A 82 -1.74 -4.14 2.94
CA HIS A 82 -0.41 -3.54 2.98
C HIS A 82 0.20 -3.48 4.39
N ASP A 83 -0.63 -3.57 5.45
CA ASP A 83 -0.15 -3.66 6.83
C ASP A 83 0.21 -5.10 7.23
N LEU A 84 -0.37 -6.10 6.57
CA LEU A 84 -0.25 -7.50 6.96
C LEU A 84 0.70 -8.30 6.09
N THR A 85 0.74 -8.02 4.78
CA THR A 85 1.49 -8.83 3.84
C THR A 85 2.14 -8.01 2.73
N PHE A 86 3.38 -8.39 2.44
CA PHE A 86 4.09 -7.98 1.23
C PHE A 86 5.06 -9.09 0.86
N THR A 87 4.79 -9.74 -0.27
CA THR A 87 5.63 -10.87 -0.67
C THR A 87 6.92 -10.38 -1.31
N ALA A 88 8.07 -10.86 -0.83
CA ALA A 88 9.38 -10.45 -1.33
C ALA A 88 9.52 -10.60 -2.86
N GLU A 89 9.94 -9.53 -3.52
CA GLU A 89 9.99 -9.41 -4.98
C GLU A 89 11.38 -9.75 -5.54
N THR A 90 11.42 -10.34 -6.74
CA THR A 90 12.70 -10.53 -7.44
C THR A 90 13.11 -9.24 -8.13
N ARG A 91 14.09 -8.53 -7.56
CA ARG A 91 14.62 -7.27 -8.09
C ARG A 91 16.14 -7.25 -8.06
N ASP A 92 16.72 -6.38 -8.88
CA ASP A 92 18.13 -6.05 -8.79
C ASP A 92 18.42 -5.36 -7.44
N PRO A 93 19.40 -5.83 -6.65
CA PRO A 93 19.60 -5.35 -5.28
C PRO A 93 20.12 -3.92 -5.19
N MET A 94 20.64 -3.35 -6.28
CA MET A 94 21.19 -1.99 -6.32
C MET A 94 20.22 -0.99 -6.93
N THR A 95 19.58 -1.36 -8.03
CA THR A 95 18.69 -0.47 -8.79
C THR A 95 17.22 -0.63 -8.41
N LEU A 96 16.87 -1.70 -7.69
CA LEU A 96 15.50 -2.12 -7.39
C LEU A 96 14.63 -2.36 -8.62
N LYS A 97 15.23 -2.47 -9.81
CA LYS A 97 14.49 -2.74 -11.05
C LYS A 97 14.18 -4.23 -11.17
N GLU A 98 13.02 -4.49 -11.74
CA GLU A 98 12.57 -5.85 -12.06
C GLU A 98 13.22 -6.33 -13.37
N PRO A 99 13.72 -7.58 -13.42
CA PRO A 99 14.16 -8.17 -14.68
C PRO A 99 13.02 -8.28 -15.71
N ASP A 100 13.34 -8.00 -16.98
CA ASP A 100 12.40 -8.22 -18.09
C ASP A 100 12.44 -9.70 -18.53
N CYS A 101 11.31 -10.38 -18.39
CA CYS A 101 11.13 -11.77 -18.78
C CYS A 101 10.57 -11.94 -20.19
N CYS A 102 10.04 -10.88 -20.78
CA CYS A 102 9.48 -10.87 -22.12
C CYS A 102 10.56 -10.61 -23.17
N PHE A 103 11.33 -9.55 -22.96
CA PHE A 103 12.29 -9.04 -23.94
C PHE A 103 13.65 -8.84 -23.27
N GLY A 104 14.68 -9.52 -23.77
CA GLY A 104 16.03 -9.41 -23.22
C GLY A 104 17.06 -10.03 -24.14
N LEU A 105 18.20 -9.35 -24.29
CA LEU A 105 19.34 -9.80 -25.11
C LEU A 105 20.24 -10.81 -24.38
N GLY A 106 19.94 -11.13 -23.12
CA GLY A 106 20.72 -12.00 -22.24
C GLY A 106 19.97 -13.26 -21.78
N PRO A 107 20.64 -14.13 -21.01
CA PRO A 107 19.98 -15.29 -20.40
C PRO A 107 18.85 -14.82 -19.49
N ARG A 108 17.67 -15.43 -19.65
CA ARG A 108 16.49 -15.12 -18.83
C ARG A 108 16.81 -15.38 -17.37
N HIS A 109 16.39 -14.45 -16.50
CA HIS A 109 16.53 -14.61 -15.06
C HIS A 109 15.80 -15.89 -14.59
N SER A 110 16.37 -16.62 -13.62
CA SER A 110 15.85 -17.94 -13.18
C SER A 110 14.43 -17.87 -12.57
N ASN A 111 14.06 -16.71 -12.04
CA ASN A 111 12.71 -16.44 -11.52
C ASN A 111 11.73 -15.96 -12.60
N CYS A 112 12.07 -15.94 -13.89
CA CYS A 112 11.14 -15.52 -14.92
C CYS A 112 9.99 -16.51 -15.12
N LEU A 113 8.76 -15.99 -15.15
CA LEU A 113 7.53 -16.75 -15.40
C LEU A 113 6.58 -15.98 -16.32
N ALA A 114 7.15 -15.35 -17.35
CA ALA A 114 6.41 -14.53 -18.32
C ALA A 114 5.11 -15.19 -18.82
N VAL A 115 4.04 -14.40 -18.85
CA VAL A 115 2.74 -14.84 -19.37
C VAL A 115 2.70 -14.58 -20.86
N LYS A 116 2.70 -15.65 -21.66
CA LYS A 116 2.53 -15.54 -23.12
C LYS A 116 1.11 -15.07 -23.45
N LEU A 117 0.98 -14.09 -24.32
CA LEU A 117 -0.33 -13.58 -24.73
C LEU A 117 -0.81 -14.35 -25.98
N PRO A 118 -2.07 -14.83 -26.00
CA PRO A 118 -2.64 -15.44 -27.20
C PRO A 118 -2.65 -14.44 -28.37
N PRO A 119 -2.32 -14.83 -29.61
CA PRO A 119 -2.43 -13.94 -30.76
C PRO A 119 -3.85 -13.41 -31.01
N GLN A 120 -4.86 -14.13 -30.50
CA GLN A 120 -6.28 -13.78 -30.60
C GLN A 120 -6.79 -13.03 -29.36
N ASP A 121 -5.91 -12.58 -28.46
CA ASP A 121 -6.30 -11.74 -27.32
C ASP A 121 -6.99 -10.47 -27.81
N GLN A 122 -8.20 -10.20 -27.31
CA GLN A 122 -9.03 -9.11 -27.82
C GLN A 122 -8.44 -7.72 -27.52
N PHE A 123 -7.66 -7.60 -26.44
CA PHE A 123 -7.08 -6.34 -26.01
C PHE A 123 -5.66 -6.20 -26.54
N PHE A 124 -4.77 -7.13 -26.16
CA PHE A 124 -3.33 -6.99 -26.38
C PHE A 124 -2.91 -7.12 -27.85
N ARG A 125 -3.72 -7.78 -28.69
CA ARG A 125 -3.48 -7.85 -30.14
C ARG A 125 -3.40 -6.45 -30.77
N ASN A 126 -4.22 -5.50 -30.29
CA ASN A 126 -4.26 -4.15 -30.84
C ASN A 126 -2.98 -3.34 -30.53
N TYR A 127 -2.23 -3.76 -29.51
CA TYR A 127 -0.97 -3.14 -29.09
C TYR A 127 0.27 -3.94 -29.55
N GLN A 128 0.08 -4.98 -30.37
CA GLN A 128 1.14 -5.89 -30.81
C GLN A 128 1.93 -6.52 -29.65
N GLN A 129 1.34 -6.57 -28.45
CA GLN A 129 1.97 -7.13 -27.27
C GLN A 129 1.77 -8.65 -27.26
N THR A 130 2.85 -9.39 -27.10
CA THR A 130 2.85 -10.88 -27.14
C THR A 130 3.18 -11.50 -25.78
N CYS A 131 3.50 -10.69 -24.78
CA CYS A 131 3.96 -11.14 -23.48
C CYS A 131 3.61 -10.13 -22.38
N MET A 132 3.27 -10.62 -21.19
CA MET A 132 3.22 -9.84 -19.95
C MET A 132 4.37 -10.28 -19.04
N ASN A 133 5.11 -9.29 -18.52
CA ASN A 133 6.22 -9.56 -17.61
C ASN A 133 5.67 -10.16 -16.31
N LEU A 134 6.29 -11.24 -15.85
CA LEU A 134 5.95 -11.85 -14.56
C LEU A 134 7.19 -12.52 -14.00
N LEU A 135 7.50 -12.15 -12.76
CA LEU A 135 8.58 -12.73 -11.98
C LEU A 135 7.99 -13.55 -10.85
N ARG A 136 8.68 -14.63 -10.52
CA ARG A 136 8.41 -15.38 -9.30
C ARG A 136 8.89 -14.55 -8.10
N SER A 137 8.10 -14.52 -7.04
CA SER A 137 8.51 -14.03 -5.73
C SER A 137 9.79 -14.71 -5.26
N LEU A 138 10.61 -14.02 -4.47
CA LEU A 138 11.82 -14.61 -3.89
C LEU A 138 11.48 -15.85 -3.05
N ALA A 139 12.37 -16.84 -3.10
CA ALA A 139 12.29 -18.01 -2.24
C ALA A 139 12.74 -17.62 -0.83
N GLY A 140 11.89 -17.91 0.15
CA GLY A 140 12.25 -17.92 1.56
C GLY A 140 12.97 -19.20 1.97
N VAL A 141 13.52 -19.15 3.17
CA VAL A 141 14.08 -20.29 3.87
C VAL A 141 13.07 -20.73 4.92
N SER A 142 12.85 -22.04 5.09
CA SER A 142 11.96 -22.54 6.15
C SER A 142 12.47 -22.13 7.55
N ASP A 143 11.56 -22.05 8.53
CA ASP A 143 11.90 -21.63 9.90
C ASP A 143 12.98 -22.51 10.55
N ASP A 144 13.09 -23.78 10.15
CA ASP A 144 14.10 -24.74 10.62
C ASP A 144 15.35 -24.83 9.73
N CYS A 145 15.44 -23.97 8.71
CA CYS A 145 16.49 -23.92 7.70
C CYS A 145 16.70 -25.27 6.97
N ARG A 146 15.66 -26.10 6.89
CA ARG A 146 15.72 -27.36 6.15
C ARG A 146 15.45 -27.11 4.67
N LEU A 147 16.10 -27.94 3.85
CA LEU A 147 15.75 -28.02 2.43
C LEU A 147 14.32 -28.54 2.32
N GLY A 148 13.53 -27.91 1.47
CA GLY A 148 12.13 -28.24 1.33
C GLY A 148 11.47 -27.49 0.16
N PRO A 149 10.14 -27.60 0.07
CA PRO A 149 9.36 -26.85 -0.90
C PRO A 149 9.63 -25.35 -0.79
N ARG A 150 9.63 -24.66 -1.94
CA ARG A 150 9.78 -23.20 -1.99
C ARG A 150 8.66 -22.54 -1.21
N VAL A 151 9.05 -21.74 -0.22
CA VAL A 151 8.16 -20.84 0.53
C VAL A 151 8.43 -19.39 0.14
N GLN A 152 7.48 -18.50 0.37
CA GLN A 152 7.63 -17.07 0.11
C GLN A 152 7.88 -16.34 1.43
N ILE A 153 8.50 -15.17 1.38
CA ILE A 153 8.82 -14.33 2.54
C ILE A 153 7.82 -13.17 2.61
N ASN A 154 7.29 -12.91 3.80
CA ASN A 154 6.62 -11.65 4.12
C ASN A 154 7.68 -10.60 4.49
N THR A 155 7.70 -9.45 3.81
CA THR A 155 8.64 -8.36 4.08
C THR A 155 8.09 -7.29 5.03
N VAL A 156 6.82 -7.41 5.42
CA VAL A 156 6.19 -6.55 6.44
C VAL A 156 5.83 -7.32 7.71
N THR A 157 5.48 -6.60 8.77
CA THR A 157 4.98 -7.20 10.01
C THR A 157 3.65 -7.92 9.74
N SER A 158 3.34 -8.95 10.52
CA SER A 158 2.09 -9.72 10.36
C SER A 158 0.95 -9.21 11.24
N TYR A 159 1.17 -8.11 11.97
CA TYR A 159 0.21 -7.53 12.91
C TYR A 159 -0.46 -6.34 12.25
N ILE A 160 -1.70 -6.02 12.67
CA ILE A 160 -2.31 -4.73 12.35
C ILE A 160 -1.68 -3.69 13.28
N ASP A 161 -0.52 -3.16 12.90
CA ASP A 161 0.30 -2.27 13.73
C ASP A 161 0.63 -0.92 13.05
N GLY A 162 0.03 -0.67 11.88
CA GLY A 162 0.25 0.55 11.11
C GLY A 162 1.59 0.57 10.39
N SER A 163 2.23 -0.57 10.14
CA SER A 163 3.49 -0.70 9.39
C SER A 163 3.43 -0.07 8.01
N MET A 164 2.26 -0.01 7.37
CA MET A 164 2.08 0.71 6.11
C MET A 164 2.26 2.24 6.24
N VAL A 165 2.13 2.79 7.47
CA VAL A 165 2.41 4.19 7.83
C VAL A 165 3.83 4.35 8.37
N TYR A 166 4.28 3.44 9.22
CA TYR A 166 5.51 3.57 10.01
C TYR A 166 6.74 2.84 9.44
N GLY A 167 6.54 1.98 8.44
CA GLY A 167 7.56 1.09 7.91
C GLY A 167 7.76 -0.17 8.75
N SER A 168 8.25 -1.23 8.10
CA SER A 168 8.52 -2.52 8.74
C SER A 168 9.96 -2.71 9.20
N ASN A 169 10.79 -1.67 9.11
CA ASN A 169 12.17 -1.69 9.60
C ASN A 169 12.59 -0.31 10.14
N VAL A 170 13.56 -0.32 11.06
CA VAL A 170 14.02 0.88 11.79
C VAL A 170 14.51 1.98 10.84
N LYS A 171 15.28 1.62 9.80
CA LYS A 171 15.80 2.60 8.83
C LYS A 171 14.66 3.34 8.13
N MET A 172 13.60 2.63 7.74
CA MET A 172 12.44 3.24 7.10
C MET A 172 11.65 4.10 8.09
N ALA A 173 11.42 3.60 9.31
CA ALA A 173 10.73 4.33 10.36
C ALA A 173 11.43 5.66 10.67
N ASP A 174 12.75 5.65 10.86
CA ASP A 174 13.53 6.86 11.12
C ASP A 174 13.49 7.84 9.93
N ASN A 175 13.53 7.33 8.70
CA ASN A 175 13.44 8.18 7.49
C ASN A 175 12.06 8.85 7.34
N LEU A 176 11.01 8.25 7.89
CA LEU A 176 9.65 8.79 7.86
C LEU A 176 9.39 9.81 8.99
N ARG A 177 10.19 9.78 10.06
CA ARG A 177 10.05 10.66 11.22
C ARG A 177 10.71 12.02 11.00
N LEU A 178 10.11 13.06 11.57
CA LEU A 178 10.74 14.37 11.68
C LEU A 178 11.86 14.35 12.74
N LEU A 179 11.80 13.39 13.67
CA LEU A 179 12.68 13.27 14.85
C LEU A 179 12.61 14.51 15.76
N GLN A 180 11.45 15.16 15.74
CA GLN A 180 11.13 16.28 16.60
C GLN A 180 9.63 16.26 16.98
N GLY A 181 9.34 16.37 18.28
CA GLY A 181 7.98 16.44 18.81
C GLY A 181 7.14 15.18 18.61
N GLY A 182 7.77 14.04 18.34
CA GLY A 182 7.12 12.79 17.98
C GLY A 182 6.45 12.81 16.60
N LEU A 183 6.79 13.78 15.74
CA LEU A 183 6.09 14.00 14.47
C LEU A 183 6.66 13.14 13.33
N MET A 184 5.79 12.82 12.38
CA MET A 184 6.14 12.29 11.06
C MET A 184 6.45 13.43 10.10
N ARG A 185 7.37 13.19 9.15
CA ARG A 185 7.68 14.13 8.08
C ARG A 185 6.46 14.33 7.19
N THR A 186 6.22 15.58 6.81
CA THR A 186 5.18 15.97 5.87
C THR A 186 5.70 17.09 4.97
N LEU A 187 5.05 17.28 3.83
CA LEU A 187 5.40 18.30 2.84
C LEU A 187 4.33 19.41 2.81
N PRO A 188 4.65 20.64 3.23
CA PRO A 188 3.70 21.76 3.28
C PRO A 188 3.54 22.47 1.92
N VAL A 189 3.37 21.72 0.83
CA VAL A 189 3.39 22.25 -0.56
C VAL A 189 2.27 23.27 -0.84
N PHE A 190 1.13 23.17 -0.13
CA PHE A 190 -0.02 24.05 -0.32
C PHE A 190 -0.32 24.91 0.91
N LYS A 191 0.69 25.16 1.76
CA LYS A 191 0.52 25.91 3.01
C LYS A 191 0.00 27.32 2.78
N ASP A 192 0.45 27.99 1.71
CA ASP A 192 0.01 29.36 1.37
C ASP A 192 -1.47 29.41 0.96
N LEU A 193 -2.05 28.27 0.56
CA LEU A 193 -3.48 28.11 0.28
C LEU A 193 -4.28 27.68 1.52
N GLY A 194 -3.63 27.59 2.69
CA GLY A 194 -4.25 27.09 3.92
C GLY A 194 -4.57 25.59 3.88
N LEU A 195 -4.02 24.84 2.92
CA LEU A 195 -4.29 23.41 2.77
C LEU A 195 -3.32 22.58 3.62
N SER A 196 -3.80 21.39 4.00
CA SER A 196 -3.05 20.46 4.85
C SER A 196 -1.85 19.85 4.13
N ASN A 197 -0.81 19.51 4.89
CA ASN A 197 0.44 18.96 4.37
C ASN A 197 0.26 17.60 3.67
N MET A 198 1.04 17.34 2.63
CA MET A 198 1.09 16.05 1.93
C MET A 198 2.13 15.12 2.56
N LEU A 199 2.16 13.87 2.10
CA LEU A 199 3.27 12.96 2.40
C LEU A 199 4.61 13.52 1.87
N PRO A 200 5.75 13.14 2.47
CA PRO A 200 7.06 13.55 1.99
C PRO A 200 7.35 12.94 0.59
N LEU A 201 8.27 13.56 -0.17
CA LEU A 201 8.68 13.03 -1.47
C LEU A 201 9.64 11.84 -1.30
N LYS A 202 9.47 10.81 -2.13
CA LYS A 202 10.41 9.69 -2.26
C LYS A 202 11.56 10.11 -3.19
N LEU A 203 12.69 10.48 -2.59
CA LEU A 203 13.89 10.93 -3.32
C LEU A 203 14.87 9.79 -3.63
N ASP A 204 14.90 8.78 -2.76
CA ASP A 204 15.71 7.59 -2.94
C ASP A 204 14.92 6.55 -3.75
N HIS A 205 15.49 6.09 -4.86
CA HIS A 205 14.82 5.23 -5.85
C HIS A 205 13.39 5.70 -6.17
N PRO A 206 13.22 6.91 -6.77
CA PRO A 206 11.92 7.57 -6.89
C PRO A 206 10.90 6.82 -7.77
N ASP A 207 11.37 5.89 -8.60
CA ASP A 207 10.56 5.05 -9.50
C ASP A 207 10.22 3.67 -8.90
N ASP A 208 10.62 3.38 -7.66
CA ASP A 208 10.24 2.12 -6.99
C ASP A 208 8.80 2.22 -6.44
N GLY A 209 7.92 1.30 -6.86
CA GLY A 209 6.52 1.25 -6.42
C GLY A 209 5.57 2.25 -7.11
N CYS A 210 6.03 2.96 -8.14
CA CYS A 210 5.20 3.88 -8.92
C CYS A 210 5.86 4.21 -10.28
N ILE A 211 5.09 4.79 -11.21
CA ILE A 211 5.60 5.24 -12.51
C ILE A 211 5.48 6.76 -12.56
N ARG A 212 6.62 7.46 -12.73
CA ARG A 212 6.65 8.92 -12.83
C ARG A 212 6.56 9.33 -14.29
N THR A 213 5.67 10.28 -14.58
CA THR A 213 5.50 10.83 -15.94
C THR A 213 6.63 11.79 -16.32
N ASP A 214 7.25 12.42 -15.32
CA ASP A 214 8.35 13.36 -15.46
C ASP A 214 9.38 13.11 -14.34
N LYS A 215 10.65 13.43 -14.59
CA LYS A 215 11.73 13.30 -13.60
C LYS A 215 11.60 14.29 -12.44
N ASP A 216 10.92 15.42 -12.66
CA ASP A 216 10.71 16.46 -11.67
C ASP A 216 9.46 16.21 -10.79
N ILE A 217 8.63 15.24 -11.17
CA ILE A 217 7.53 14.75 -10.34
C ILE A 217 8.07 13.58 -9.51
N TYR A 218 7.71 13.52 -8.24
CA TYR A 218 8.13 12.48 -7.31
C TYR A 218 6.93 11.79 -6.71
N CYS A 219 7.03 10.49 -6.51
CA CYS A 219 6.07 9.73 -5.72
C CYS A 219 6.22 10.05 -4.23
N PHE A 220 5.22 9.71 -3.45
CA PHE A 220 5.26 9.91 -2.00
C PHE A 220 6.05 8.81 -1.30
N LEU A 221 6.75 9.19 -0.24
CA LEU A 221 7.39 8.27 0.68
C LEU A 221 6.38 7.86 1.76
N ALA A 222 6.13 6.56 1.91
CA ALA A 222 5.21 5.97 2.87
C ALA A 222 5.85 4.72 3.50
N GLY A 223 5.29 4.20 4.60
CA GLY A 223 5.80 3.00 5.30
C GLY A 223 5.85 1.75 4.43
N ASP A 224 4.89 1.60 3.52
CA ASP A 224 4.84 0.56 2.50
C ASP A 224 5.15 1.14 1.10
N SER A 225 5.96 0.44 0.31
CA SER A 225 6.42 0.93 -1.01
C SER A 225 5.30 1.04 -2.05
N ARG A 226 4.19 0.34 -1.85
CA ARG A 226 3.03 0.36 -2.74
C ARG A 226 2.05 1.49 -2.38
N GLY A 227 2.40 2.38 -1.45
CA GLY A 227 1.55 3.51 -1.05
C GLY A 227 1.16 4.48 -2.18
N ASN A 228 1.76 4.36 -3.37
CA ASN A 228 1.47 5.16 -4.57
C ASN A 228 0.81 4.36 -5.70
N GLU A 229 0.40 3.11 -5.45
CA GLU A 229 -0.18 2.23 -6.46
C GLU A 229 -1.43 2.86 -7.10
N GLN A 230 -2.25 3.52 -6.28
CA GLN A 230 -3.43 4.26 -6.73
C GLN A 230 -3.72 5.44 -5.79
N ILE A 231 -4.39 6.47 -6.32
CA ILE A 231 -4.53 7.79 -5.66
C ILE A 231 -5.29 7.74 -4.33
N VAL A 232 -6.34 6.94 -4.22
CA VAL A 232 -7.18 6.82 -3.02
C VAL A 232 -6.42 6.17 -1.87
N LEU A 233 -5.53 5.21 -2.15
CA LEU A 233 -4.61 4.64 -1.14
C LEU A 233 -3.66 5.71 -0.62
N THR A 234 -3.07 6.51 -1.52
CA THR A 234 -2.21 7.65 -1.15
C THR A 234 -2.96 8.66 -0.27
N VAL A 235 -4.24 8.92 -0.55
CA VAL A 235 -5.08 9.80 0.27
C VAL A 235 -5.26 9.24 1.68
N LEU A 236 -5.60 7.96 1.83
CA LEU A 236 -5.74 7.34 3.16
C LEU A 236 -4.41 7.34 3.94
N GLN A 237 -3.30 7.00 3.28
CA GLN A 237 -1.96 7.08 3.86
C GLN A 237 -1.64 8.51 4.36
N THR A 238 -1.96 9.52 3.55
CA THR A 238 -1.81 10.93 3.93
C THR A 238 -2.66 11.29 5.15
N MET A 239 -3.91 10.83 5.20
CA MET A 239 -4.80 11.05 6.34
C MET A 239 -4.25 10.43 7.63
N LEU A 240 -3.71 9.21 7.57
CA LEU A 240 -3.15 8.52 8.73
C LEU A 240 -1.89 9.22 9.27
N VAL A 241 -1.00 9.69 8.39
CA VAL A 241 0.17 10.48 8.81
C VAL A 241 -0.25 11.79 9.46
N ARG A 242 -1.27 12.48 8.92
CA ARG A 242 -1.84 13.68 9.54
C ARG A 242 -2.44 13.36 10.90
N GLN A 243 -3.19 12.26 11.02
CA GLN A 243 -3.78 11.83 12.29
C GLN A 243 -2.72 11.54 13.34
N HIS A 244 -1.61 10.89 12.97
CA HIS A 244 -0.48 10.71 13.88
C HIS A 244 0.08 12.05 14.39
N ASN A 245 0.30 13.03 13.50
CA ASN A 245 0.82 14.34 13.91
C ASN A 245 -0.15 15.13 14.80
N ILE A 246 -1.47 14.96 14.60
CA ILE A 246 -2.50 15.48 15.49
C ILE A 246 -2.37 14.84 16.87
N LEU A 247 -2.27 13.50 16.94
CA LEU A 247 -2.11 12.76 18.20
C LEU A 247 -0.85 13.19 18.94
N ALA A 248 0.31 13.27 18.27
CA ALA A 248 1.57 13.67 18.87
C ALA A 248 1.49 15.08 19.46
N THR A 249 0.90 16.03 18.73
CA THR A 249 0.71 17.41 19.21
C THR A 249 -0.21 17.47 20.42
N GLN A 250 -1.30 16.71 20.42
CA GLN A 250 -2.24 16.65 21.54
C GLN A 250 -1.60 16.00 22.78
N LEU A 251 -0.85 14.92 22.59
CA LEU A 251 -0.13 14.24 23.67
C LEU A 251 0.94 15.13 24.28
N TYR A 252 1.66 15.92 23.47
CA TYR A 252 2.62 16.91 23.97
C TYR A 252 1.95 17.99 24.83
N ASN A 253 0.80 18.50 24.41
CA ASN A 253 0.07 19.52 25.18
C ASN A 253 -0.38 19.00 26.55
N ILE A 254 -0.69 17.71 26.66
CA ILE A 254 -1.09 17.06 27.92
C ILE A 254 0.14 16.65 28.73
N ASN A 255 1.21 16.20 28.06
CA ASN A 255 2.44 15.70 28.66
C ASN A 255 3.67 16.45 28.13
N PRO A 256 3.90 17.73 28.51
CA PRO A 256 5.03 18.50 27.99
C PRO A 256 6.41 17.96 28.38
N HIS A 257 6.47 17.02 29.32
CA HIS A 257 7.67 16.37 29.82
C HIS A 257 8.07 15.13 28.99
N TRP A 258 7.24 14.68 28.05
CA TRP A 258 7.59 13.57 27.17
C TRP A 258 8.57 14.01 26.08
N ASP A 259 9.56 13.15 25.81
CA ASP A 259 10.51 13.36 24.73
C ASP A 259 9.94 12.94 23.36
N ASP A 260 10.72 13.17 22.30
CA ASP A 260 10.33 12.84 20.92
C ASP A 260 9.94 11.36 20.76
N GLU A 261 10.74 10.46 21.32
CA GLU A 261 10.53 9.02 21.19
C GLU A 261 9.24 8.58 21.88
N LYS A 262 9.00 9.06 23.10
CA LYS A 262 7.77 8.73 23.83
C LYS A 262 6.54 9.25 23.09
N LEU A 263 6.58 10.49 22.58
CA LEU A 263 5.47 11.06 21.80
C LEU A 263 5.20 10.25 20.53
N TYR A 264 6.25 9.88 19.79
CA TYR A 264 6.14 9.07 18.58
C TYR A 264 5.51 7.69 18.88
N GLN A 265 6.03 6.96 19.87
CA GLN A 265 5.57 5.61 20.18
C GLN A 265 4.13 5.60 20.72
N GLU A 266 3.76 6.54 21.60
CA GLU A 266 2.38 6.63 22.10
C GLU A 266 1.39 7.03 21.00
N SER A 267 1.77 7.96 20.12
CA SER A 267 0.95 8.31 18.95
C SER A 267 0.78 7.13 17.99
N ARG A 268 1.84 6.37 17.76
CA ARG A 268 1.82 5.13 16.97
C ARG A 268 0.92 4.07 17.60
N HIS A 269 1.02 3.85 18.91
CA HIS A 269 0.18 2.88 19.63
C HIS A 269 -1.30 3.22 19.51
N ILE A 270 -1.67 4.48 19.69
CA ILE A 270 -3.06 4.93 19.55
C ILE A 270 -3.54 4.73 18.10
N LEU A 271 -2.74 5.08 17.10
CA LEU A 271 -3.14 4.88 15.70
C LEU A 271 -3.31 3.41 15.35
N ALA A 272 -2.40 2.53 15.80
CA ALA A 272 -2.53 1.09 15.64
C ALA A 272 -3.83 0.55 16.28
N ALA A 273 -4.16 1.02 17.49
CA ALA A 273 -5.42 0.66 18.15
C ALA A 273 -6.65 1.12 17.36
N LEU A 274 -6.61 2.31 16.74
CA LEU A 274 -7.68 2.79 15.86
C LEU A 274 -7.85 1.91 14.62
N LEU A 275 -6.74 1.54 13.96
CA LEU A 275 -6.75 0.64 12.80
C LEU A 275 -7.34 -0.73 13.15
N GLN A 276 -6.91 -1.30 14.28
CA GLN A 276 -7.47 -2.56 14.80
C GLN A 276 -8.96 -2.42 15.10
N HIS A 277 -9.37 -1.36 15.80
CA HIS A 277 -10.76 -1.15 16.14
C HIS A 277 -11.64 -1.10 14.90
N ILE A 278 -11.37 -0.17 13.96
CA ILE A 278 -12.15 -0.02 12.72
C ILE A 278 -12.19 -1.34 11.94
N THR A 279 -11.06 -2.05 11.88
CA THR A 279 -11.00 -3.33 11.16
C THR A 279 -11.95 -4.37 11.76
N PHE A 280 -11.96 -4.55 13.08
CA PHE A 280 -12.77 -5.59 13.72
C PHE A 280 -14.22 -5.19 13.98
N THR A 281 -14.53 -3.91 14.17
CA THR A 281 -15.90 -3.44 14.45
C THR A 281 -16.68 -3.03 13.21
N GLU A 282 -16.02 -2.53 12.17
CA GLU A 282 -16.69 -1.95 11.00
C GLU A 282 -16.41 -2.75 9.73
N PHE A 283 -15.13 -3.04 9.43
CA PHE A 283 -14.76 -3.68 8.16
C PHE A 283 -15.08 -5.18 8.11
N LEU A 284 -14.57 -5.97 9.06
CA LEU A 284 -14.72 -7.43 9.04
C LEU A 284 -16.19 -7.91 9.13
N PRO A 285 -17.08 -7.28 9.93
CA PRO A 285 -18.49 -7.66 9.92
C PRO A 285 -19.19 -7.49 8.57
N LEU A 286 -18.82 -6.47 7.81
CA LEU A 286 -19.33 -6.24 6.46
C LEU A 286 -18.75 -7.25 5.45
N LEU A 287 -17.47 -7.59 5.59
CA LEU A 287 -16.79 -8.55 4.71
C LEU A 287 -17.21 -10.00 4.94
N LEU A 288 -17.25 -10.44 6.20
CA LEU A 288 -17.40 -11.84 6.58
C LEU A 288 -18.84 -12.20 6.96
N GLY A 289 -19.66 -11.21 7.31
CA GLY A 289 -21.00 -11.40 7.86
C GLY A 289 -21.00 -11.84 9.33
N LYS A 290 -22.14 -11.63 9.99
CA LYS A 290 -22.31 -11.86 11.44
C LYS A 290 -22.02 -13.30 11.89
N ASN A 291 -22.42 -14.29 11.09
CA ASN A 291 -22.25 -15.71 11.44
C ASN A 291 -20.76 -16.08 11.52
N THR A 292 -19.97 -15.70 10.51
CA THR A 292 -18.53 -15.93 10.47
C THR A 292 -17.83 -15.20 11.61
N MET A 293 -18.20 -13.94 11.88
CA MET A 293 -17.63 -13.18 13.00
C MET A 293 -17.85 -13.88 14.35
N GLN A 294 -19.02 -14.50 14.56
CA GLN A 294 -19.33 -15.27 15.77
C GLN A 294 -18.59 -16.60 15.83
N GLU A 295 -18.61 -17.37 14.74
CA GLU A 295 -17.97 -18.69 14.64
C GLU A 295 -16.48 -18.61 14.97
N TYR A 296 -15.78 -17.62 14.41
CA TYR A 296 -14.34 -17.43 14.61
C TYR A 296 -14.00 -16.51 15.79
N LYS A 297 -14.99 -16.10 16.59
CA LYS A 297 -14.81 -15.23 17.78
C LYS A 297 -14.03 -13.94 17.47
N LEU A 298 -14.34 -13.31 16.34
CA LEU A 298 -13.69 -12.10 15.86
C LEU A 298 -14.34 -10.82 16.39
N ASN A 299 -15.49 -10.91 17.05
CA ASN A 299 -16.09 -9.73 17.67
C ASN A 299 -15.21 -9.25 18.84
N PRO A 300 -14.89 -7.95 18.93
CA PRO A 300 -14.13 -7.43 20.05
C PRO A 300 -14.88 -7.70 21.36
N SER A 301 -14.31 -8.57 22.19
CA SER A 301 -14.76 -8.80 23.56
C SER A 301 -14.18 -7.74 24.50
N ASN A 302 -14.80 -7.55 25.66
CA ASN A 302 -14.21 -6.81 26.78
C ASN A 302 -12.93 -7.47 27.33
N GLU A 303 -12.57 -8.65 26.85
CA GLU A 303 -11.33 -9.36 27.15
C GLU A 303 -10.47 -9.45 25.89
N SER A 304 -9.18 -9.12 26.03
CA SER A 304 -8.18 -9.06 24.97
C SER A 304 -8.02 -10.38 24.21
N VAL A 305 -8.31 -10.37 22.91
CA VAL A 305 -8.08 -11.52 22.01
C VAL A 305 -6.74 -11.32 21.27
N PRO A 306 -5.85 -12.33 21.23
CA PRO A 306 -4.65 -12.27 20.38
C PRO A 306 -5.03 -12.43 18.90
N LEU A 307 -4.61 -11.46 18.07
CA LEU A 307 -4.84 -11.47 16.63
C LEU A 307 -3.98 -12.53 15.93
N LEU A 308 -4.64 -13.47 15.23
CA LEU A 308 -4.10 -14.17 14.07
C LEU A 308 -5.13 -14.08 12.95
N VAL A 309 -5.02 -13.04 12.13
CA VAL A 309 -5.71 -12.97 10.84
C VAL A 309 -4.65 -12.78 9.77
N SER A 310 -4.29 -13.86 9.10
CA SER A 310 -3.69 -13.80 7.78
C SER A 310 -4.19 -14.99 6.97
N VAL A 311 -4.33 -14.78 5.65
CA VAL A 311 -4.65 -15.74 4.56
C VAL A 311 -5.93 -15.48 3.74
N ALA A 312 -6.76 -14.44 3.99
CA ALA A 312 -7.98 -14.23 3.17
C ALA A 312 -8.20 -12.82 2.59
N LEU A 313 -7.16 -12.02 2.32
CA LEU A 313 -7.34 -10.66 1.76
C LEU A 313 -7.26 -10.55 0.22
N CYS A 314 -6.84 -11.60 -0.51
CA CYS A 314 -6.83 -11.58 -1.98
C CYS A 314 -8.23 -11.58 -2.64
N PHE A 315 -9.32 -11.76 -1.88
CA PHE A 315 -10.69 -11.67 -2.41
C PHE A 315 -11.06 -10.24 -2.87
N LEU A 316 -10.28 -9.22 -2.50
CA LEU A 316 -10.60 -7.82 -2.79
C LEU A 316 -10.22 -7.38 -4.23
N VAL A 317 -9.39 -8.15 -4.94
CA VAL A 317 -8.99 -7.82 -6.33
C VAL A 317 -10.18 -7.81 -7.29
N SER A 318 -11.23 -8.61 -7.03
CA SER A 318 -12.46 -8.57 -7.85
C SER A 318 -13.30 -7.31 -7.66
N LEU A 319 -13.13 -6.57 -6.56
CA LEU A 319 -13.82 -5.30 -6.33
C LEU A 319 -13.05 -4.11 -6.95
N LEU A 320 -11.73 -4.22 -7.10
CA LEU A 320 -10.88 -3.18 -7.70
C LEU A 320 -11.05 -3.06 -9.21
N GLY A 321 -11.36 -4.15 -9.92
CA GLY A 321 -11.46 -4.18 -11.38
C GLY A 321 -12.48 -3.22 -12.00
N SER A 322 -13.52 -2.81 -11.25
CA SER A 322 -14.54 -1.85 -11.73
C SER A 322 -14.17 -0.37 -11.50
N ILE A 323 -13.06 -0.09 -10.80
CA ILE A 323 -12.74 1.28 -10.33
C ILE A 323 -11.77 2.00 -11.26
N ASP A 324 -10.89 1.27 -11.97
CA ASP A 324 -9.98 1.87 -12.96
C ASP A 324 -10.76 2.64 -14.04
N ASP A 325 -11.95 2.18 -14.42
CA ASP A 325 -12.83 2.87 -15.37
C ASP A 325 -13.47 4.16 -14.82
N VAL A 326 -13.73 4.24 -13.51
CA VAL A 326 -14.31 5.45 -12.88
C VAL A 326 -13.25 6.55 -12.74
N ILE A 327 -12.02 6.17 -12.40
CA ILE A 327 -10.89 7.12 -12.34
C ILE A 327 -10.48 7.56 -13.75
N LEU A 328 -10.51 6.66 -14.75
CA LEU A 328 -10.24 7.02 -16.15
C LEU A 328 -11.34 7.92 -16.75
N ALA A 329 -12.61 7.71 -16.39
CA ALA A 329 -13.72 8.56 -16.84
C ALA A 329 -13.62 9.98 -16.27
N SER A 330 -13.18 10.13 -15.02
CA SER A 330 -12.98 11.44 -14.38
C SER A 330 -11.76 12.21 -14.91
N THR A 331 -10.75 11.52 -15.46
CA THR A 331 -9.57 12.14 -16.07
C THR A 331 -9.72 12.46 -17.57
N LEU A 332 -10.69 11.86 -18.27
CA LEU A 332 -10.95 12.09 -19.70
C LEU A 332 -12.11 13.05 -20.02
N GLY A 333 -12.75 13.66 -19.03
CA GLY A 333 -13.72 14.74 -19.27
C GLY A 333 -14.96 14.35 -20.10
N VAL A 334 -15.35 13.07 -20.10
CA VAL A 334 -16.54 12.62 -20.83
C VAL A 334 -17.75 12.68 -19.90
N SER A 335 -18.51 13.77 -19.98
CA SER A 335 -19.76 13.94 -19.24
C SER A 335 -20.89 13.10 -19.85
N PRO A 336 -21.68 12.34 -19.07
CA PRO A 336 -23.09 12.12 -19.39
C PRO A 336 -23.88 13.31 -18.84
N LEU A 337 -24.42 14.14 -19.73
CA LEU A 337 -25.44 15.13 -19.36
C LEU A 337 -26.62 14.41 -18.69
N THR A 338 -26.98 14.80 -17.47
CA THR A 338 -28.39 14.91 -17.07
C THR A 338 -28.55 15.85 -15.86
N ARG A 339 -29.32 16.92 -16.07
CA ARG A 339 -29.73 17.93 -15.10
C ARG A 339 -30.59 17.30 -13.99
N PHE A 340 -30.40 17.74 -12.74
CA PHE A 340 -31.52 17.93 -11.82
C PHE A 340 -31.25 19.09 -10.84
N VAL A 341 -32.29 19.88 -10.59
CA VAL A 341 -32.32 21.17 -9.88
C VAL A 341 -33.06 21.01 -8.55
N GLY A 342 -32.59 21.72 -7.52
CA GLY A 342 -33.35 22.10 -6.31
C GLY A 342 -32.86 21.43 -5.02
N SER A 343 -32.88 22.03 -3.82
CA SER A 343 -33.25 23.35 -3.32
C SER A 343 -32.74 23.44 -1.86
N LEU A 344 -32.51 24.67 -1.39
CA LEU A 344 -32.03 25.12 -0.08
C LEU A 344 -32.83 24.66 1.17
N GLY A 345 -32.16 24.63 2.32
CA GLY A 345 -32.76 24.77 3.66
C GLY A 345 -31.77 24.58 4.84
N SER A 346 -31.50 25.66 5.60
CA SER A 346 -30.63 25.70 6.80
C SER A 346 -31.46 25.63 8.13
N PRO A 347 -30.92 25.96 9.34
CA PRO A 347 -30.44 24.99 10.35
C PRO A 347 -31.18 25.09 11.71
N VAL A 348 -30.96 24.13 12.62
CA VAL A 348 -31.29 24.30 14.06
C VAL A 348 -30.16 23.77 14.94
N LYS A 349 -29.75 24.60 15.91
CA LYS A 349 -28.79 24.30 16.99
C LYS A 349 -29.53 23.82 18.25
N SER A 350 -28.96 22.84 18.96
CA SER A 350 -29.03 22.75 20.42
C SER A 350 -27.90 21.86 20.97
N SER A 351 -27.21 22.38 21.98
CA SER A 351 -26.00 21.86 22.61
C SER A 351 -26.32 21.06 23.88
N VAL A 352 -25.69 19.89 24.11
CA VAL A 352 -25.19 19.39 25.42
C VAL A 352 -24.09 18.33 25.17
N GLN A 353 -23.01 18.39 25.95
CA GLN A 353 -21.81 17.54 25.91
C GLN A 353 -22.01 16.14 26.51
N PHE A 354 -21.54 15.12 25.77
CA PHE A 354 -20.85 13.94 26.29
C PHE A 354 -19.74 13.60 25.28
N ILE A 355 -18.47 13.56 25.72
CA ILE A 355 -17.34 13.18 24.87
C ILE A 355 -17.37 11.64 24.76
N SER A 356 -18.07 11.16 23.75
CA SER A 356 -18.01 9.77 23.29
C SER A 356 -16.81 9.60 22.35
N LEU A 357 -16.03 8.54 22.55
CA LEU A 357 -14.96 8.07 21.65
C LEU A 357 -15.43 7.83 20.19
N SER A 358 -16.75 7.89 19.93
CA SER A 358 -17.33 7.85 18.59
C SER A 358 -16.99 9.06 17.70
N ARG A 359 -16.70 10.24 18.29
CA ARG A 359 -16.47 11.47 17.49
C ARG A 359 -15.15 11.48 16.70
N VAL A 360 -14.17 10.67 17.09
CA VAL A 360 -12.89 10.58 16.36
C VAL A 360 -13.08 9.78 15.05
N GLY A 361 -13.91 8.74 15.08
CA GLY A 361 -14.34 8.01 13.88
C GLY A 361 -15.16 8.88 12.93
N ASP A 362 -16.13 9.62 13.46
CA ASP A 362 -16.96 10.55 12.68
C ASP A 362 -16.12 11.64 11.96
N SER A 363 -15.06 12.14 12.60
CA SER A 363 -14.14 13.12 12.00
C SER A 363 -13.34 12.54 10.82
N LEU A 364 -13.00 11.25 10.85
CA LEU A 364 -12.29 10.58 9.76
C LEU A 364 -13.21 10.42 8.54
N VAL A 365 -14.48 10.06 8.78
CA VAL A 365 -15.55 9.91 7.78
C VAL A 365 -15.97 11.26 7.18
N GLN A 366 -16.12 12.30 8.00
CA GLN A 366 -16.46 13.66 7.54
C GLN A 366 -15.34 14.25 6.68
N SER A 367 -14.08 14.01 7.06
CA SER A 367 -12.90 14.46 6.29
C SER A 367 -12.78 13.75 4.94
N THR A 368 -13.26 12.51 4.82
CA THR A 368 -13.32 11.78 3.55
C THR A 368 -14.35 12.42 2.60
N LEU A 369 -15.50 12.86 3.12
CA LEU A 369 -16.56 13.50 2.34
C LEU A 369 -16.18 14.91 1.82
N GLU A 370 -15.45 15.71 2.61
CA GLU A 370 -14.98 17.04 2.18
C GLU A 370 -13.90 16.96 1.08
N LEU A 371 -13.03 15.94 1.11
CA LEU A 371 -12.03 15.70 0.07
C LEU A 371 -12.64 15.24 -1.26
N PHE A 372 -13.71 14.43 -1.23
CA PHE A 372 -14.44 14.05 -2.45
C PHE A 372 -15.03 15.26 -3.18
N GLN A 373 -15.49 16.29 -2.46
CA GLN A 373 -16.01 17.52 -3.07
C GLN A 373 -14.92 18.39 -3.72
N VAL A 374 -13.71 18.43 -3.14
CA VAL A 374 -12.60 19.26 -3.66
C VAL A 374 -11.98 18.65 -4.91
N VAL A 375 -11.87 17.32 -5.00
CA VAL A 375 -11.33 16.65 -6.21
C VAL A 375 -12.29 16.78 -7.41
N THR A 376 -13.60 16.93 -7.16
CA THR A 376 -14.60 17.17 -8.22
C THR A 376 -14.69 18.63 -8.71
N LEU A 377 -14.03 19.58 -8.04
CA LEU A 377 -14.13 21.02 -8.32
C LEU A 377 -12.76 21.67 -8.62
N SER A 378 -11.98 21.12 -9.56
CA SER A 378 -10.96 21.94 -10.24
C SER A 378 -10.51 21.37 -11.59
N PRO A 379 -11.26 21.61 -12.69
CA PRO A 379 -10.84 21.18 -14.03
C PRO A 379 -9.88 22.16 -14.74
N ASN A 380 -9.50 23.31 -14.13
CA ASN A 380 -8.78 24.36 -14.85
C ASN A 380 -7.68 25.03 -14.01
N LEU A 381 -6.51 24.40 -13.96
CA LEU A 381 -5.23 25.09 -13.79
C LEU A 381 -4.19 24.49 -14.75
N SER A 382 -4.50 24.54 -16.05
CA SER A 382 -3.50 24.44 -17.12
C SER A 382 -3.22 25.86 -17.65
N HIS A 383 -1.94 26.15 -17.88
CA HIS A 383 -1.37 27.39 -18.45
C HIS A 383 -1.24 28.62 -17.52
N LYS A 384 -0.18 28.62 -16.71
CA LYS A 384 0.70 29.80 -16.63
C LYS A 384 2.13 29.39 -16.95
N ARG A 385 2.59 29.81 -18.15
CA ARG A 385 4.02 29.87 -18.51
C ARG A 385 4.71 30.78 -17.50
N VAL A 386 5.68 30.27 -16.75
CA VAL A 386 6.68 31.12 -16.10
C VAL A 386 7.72 31.41 -17.17
N ALA A 387 7.78 32.67 -17.59
CA ALA A 387 8.78 33.16 -18.52
C ALA A 387 10.17 33.07 -17.88
N SER A 388 11.12 32.53 -18.64
CA SER A 388 12.55 32.64 -18.40
C SER A 388 12.95 34.12 -18.47
N ASP A 389 13.47 34.66 -17.37
CA ASP A 389 14.27 35.88 -17.40
C ASP A 389 15.69 35.54 -16.92
N GLU A 390 16.62 35.56 -17.87
CA GLU A 390 18.04 35.35 -17.69
C GLU A 390 18.65 36.54 -16.94
N ARG A 391 19.11 36.32 -15.70
CA ARG A 391 20.26 37.07 -15.16
C ARG A 391 21.18 36.15 -14.38
N LEU A 392 22.15 35.60 -15.11
CA LEU A 392 23.36 35.01 -14.57
C LEU A 392 24.17 36.10 -13.84
N VAL A 393 24.46 35.88 -12.56
CA VAL A 393 25.54 36.57 -11.83
C VAL A 393 26.45 35.47 -11.26
N PRO A 394 27.73 35.37 -11.68
CA PRO A 394 28.62 34.33 -11.21
C PRO A 394 29.20 34.69 -9.85
N ILE A 395 29.11 33.78 -8.88
CA ILE A 395 29.84 33.88 -7.61
C ILE A 395 31.09 33.01 -7.73
N ALA A 396 32.25 33.70 -7.75
CA ALA A 396 33.57 33.11 -7.68
C ALA A 396 33.79 32.40 -6.33
N GLY A 397 34.42 31.22 -6.36
CA GLY A 397 34.96 30.56 -5.18
C GLY A 397 36.30 31.19 -4.76
N PRO A 398 36.70 31.07 -3.49
CA PRO A 398 38.05 31.43 -3.07
C PRO A 398 38.96 30.20 -3.08
N GLU A 399 39.99 30.23 -3.92
CA GLU A 399 41.30 29.67 -3.56
C GLU A 399 42.04 30.69 -2.69
N TYR A 400 42.69 30.24 -1.62
CA TYR A 400 44.10 30.50 -1.29
C TYR A 400 44.41 29.95 0.10
N GLY A 401 45.47 29.15 0.21
CA GLY A 401 46.10 28.75 1.47
C GLY A 401 46.64 27.34 1.45
#